data_AF-A0A3Q2DCQ4-F1
#
_entry.id   AF-A0A3Q2DCQ4-F1
#
_cell.length_a   1.000
_cell.length_b   1.000
_cell.length_c   1.000
_cell.angle_alpha   90.00
_cell.angle_beta   90.00
_cell.angle_gamma   90.00
#
_symmetry.space_group_name_H-M   'P 1'
#
loop_
_entity.id
_entity.type
_entity.pdbx_description
1 polymer ?
#
loop_
_entity_poly.entity_id
_entity_poly.type
_entity_poly.pdbx_seq_one_letter_code
_entity_poly.pdbx_strand_id
1 'polypeptide(L)'
;MVTFTFLTVFAWHWVACSTSRCCPVFIGGSSVTNGVGTATSKRSCDQLRCISCDFRVLMFDDSEWDASCDYLFLRNNMPDRHKLRAKLKKRKGLRAYACQCNWFSSSEAMDLRDQPQLRWVCGKHKD
;
A
#
# COMPACT_ATOMS: atom_id res chain seq x y z
N MET A 1 -17.47 -54.38 -4.69
CA MET A 1 -17.44 -53.03 -5.31
C MET A 1 -18.11 -52.08 -4.35
N VAL A 2 -17.31 -51.37 -3.54
CA VAL A 2 -17.84 -50.35 -2.61
C VAL A 2 -17.88 -49.03 -3.38
N THR A 3 -19.09 -48.55 -3.63
CA THR A 3 -19.37 -47.23 -4.21
C THR A 3 -19.04 -46.16 -3.18
N PHE A 4 -18.00 -45.37 -3.44
CA PHE A 4 -17.68 -44.20 -2.63
C PHE A 4 -18.60 -43.03 -3.01
N THR A 5 -19.33 -42.56 -2.01
CA THR A 5 -20.16 -41.35 -2.02
C THR A 5 -19.30 -40.11 -2.19
N PHE A 6 -19.65 -39.27 -3.17
CA PHE A 6 -19.11 -37.92 -3.30
C PHE A 6 -19.67 -37.04 -2.18
N LEU A 7 -18.85 -36.78 -1.15
CA LEU A 7 -19.09 -35.73 -0.16
C LEU A 7 -18.19 -34.53 -0.47
N THR A 8 -18.88 -33.41 -0.67
CA THR A 8 -18.46 -32.00 -0.58
C THR A 8 -17.13 -31.72 0.13
N VAL A 9 -16.24 -30.99 -0.54
CA VAL A 9 -15.40 -30.00 0.13
C VAL A 9 -15.44 -28.72 -0.70
N PHE A 10 -16.26 -27.77 -0.26
CA PHE A 10 -16.06 -26.36 -0.59
C PHE A 10 -14.66 -26.00 -0.09
N ALA A 11 -13.70 -25.97 -1.01
CA ALA A 11 -12.36 -25.48 -0.74
C ALA A 11 -12.46 -23.97 -0.47
N TRP A 12 -12.69 -23.63 0.80
CA TRP A 12 -12.38 -22.32 1.34
C TRP A 12 -10.97 -21.98 0.88
N HIS A 13 -10.85 -20.97 0.02
CA HIS A 13 -9.59 -20.39 -0.41
C HIS A 13 -8.91 -19.78 0.83
N TRP A 14 -8.25 -20.61 1.63
CA TRP A 14 -7.26 -20.16 2.58
C TRP A 14 -6.04 -19.76 1.76
N VAL A 15 -6.03 -18.52 1.26
CA VAL A 15 -4.78 -17.88 0.87
C VAL A 15 -3.98 -17.79 2.16
N ALA A 16 -3.09 -18.76 2.39
CA ALA A 16 -2.13 -18.68 3.48
C ALA A 16 -1.31 -17.40 3.26
N CYS A 17 -1.53 -16.40 4.13
CA CYS A 17 -0.76 -15.17 4.14
C CYS A 17 0.70 -15.55 4.42
N SER A 18 1.60 -15.39 3.44
CA SER A 18 3.02 -15.61 3.70
C SER A 18 3.48 -14.59 4.74
N THR A 19 4.36 -15.01 5.66
CA THR A 19 4.91 -14.13 6.71
C THR A 19 5.54 -12.86 6.15
N SER A 20 6.04 -12.94 4.92
CA SER A 20 6.71 -11.86 4.21
C SER A 20 5.80 -11.01 3.32
N ARG A 21 4.48 -11.19 3.26
CA ARG A 21 3.59 -10.38 2.40
C ARG A 21 2.33 -9.98 3.13
N CYS A 22 1.88 -8.74 2.90
CA CYS A 22 0.60 -8.28 3.45
C CYS A 22 -0.58 -9.01 2.80
N CYS A 23 -1.57 -9.42 3.60
CA CYS A 23 -2.86 -9.93 3.13
C CYS A 23 -3.97 -9.62 4.15
N PRO A 24 -4.83 -8.61 3.90
CA PRO A 24 -4.81 -7.68 2.76
C PRO A 24 -3.73 -6.58 2.92
N VAL A 25 -3.55 -5.75 1.89
CA VAL A 25 -2.58 -4.65 1.92
C VAL A 25 -3.28 -3.38 2.41
N PHE A 26 -2.77 -2.78 3.47
CA PHE A 26 -3.29 -1.52 4.00
C PHE A 26 -2.33 -0.36 3.76
N ILE A 27 -2.90 0.85 3.64
CA ILE A 27 -2.22 2.14 3.77
C ILE A 27 -2.87 2.90 4.93
N GLY A 28 -2.14 3.82 5.56
CA GLY A 28 -2.74 4.68 6.58
C GLY A 28 -1.93 5.91 6.97
N GLY A 29 -2.43 6.68 7.93
CA GLY A 29 -1.74 7.87 8.46
C GLY A 29 -0.46 7.57 9.22
N SER A 30 0.23 8.62 9.67
CA SER A 30 1.51 8.49 10.37
C SER A 30 1.42 7.77 11.71
N SER A 31 0.25 7.81 12.36
CA SER A 31 -0.05 7.07 13.60
C SER A 31 -0.24 5.56 13.38
N VAL A 32 -0.47 5.12 12.14
CA VAL A 32 -0.64 3.70 11.82
C VAL A 32 0.74 3.06 11.69
N THR A 33 0.99 2.04 12.51
CA THR A 33 2.26 1.31 12.52
C THR A 33 2.54 0.68 11.15
N ASN A 34 3.79 0.78 10.69
CA ASN A 34 4.25 0.17 9.46
C ASN A 34 4.55 -1.33 9.64
N GLY A 35 4.51 -2.09 8.55
CA GLY A 35 4.95 -3.48 8.48
C GLY A 35 3.98 -4.40 7.76
N VAL A 36 4.05 -5.70 8.07
CA VAL A 36 3.21 -6.73 7.45
C VAL A 36 1.76 -6.60 7.97
N GLY A 37 0.84 -6.22 7.08
CA GLY A 37 -0.59 -6.17 7.38
C GLY A 37 -1.26 -7.54 7.19
N THR A 38 -2.05 -7.96 8.16
CA THR A 38 -2.88 -9.17 8.09
C THR A 38 -4.34 -8.84 8.40
N ALA A 39 -5.26 -9.78 8.17
CA ALA A 39 -6.67 -9.60 8.54
C ALA A 39 -6.88 -9.26 10.03
N THR A 40 -5.99 -9.72 10.92
CA THR A 40 -6.05 -9.48 12.36
C THR A 40 -5.14 -8.34 12.84
N SER A 41 -4.12 -7.96 12.05
CA SER A 41 -3.19 -6.87 12.38
C SER A 41 -3.15 -5.85 11.25
N LYS A 42 -3.93 -4.77 11.42
CA LYS A 42 -3.95 -3.64 10.47
C LYS A 42 -2.65 -2.84 10.62
N ARG A 43 -1.74 -2.99 9.66
CA ARG A 43 -0.48 -2.25 9.56
C ARG A 43 -0.33 -1.67 8.17
N SER A 44 0.21 -0.46 8.09
CA SER A 44 0.50 0.18 6.81
C SER A 44 1.69 -0.51 6.14
N CYS A 45 1.53 -0.93 4.89
CA CYS A 45 2.60 -1.60 4.15
C CYS A 45 3.72 -0.60 3.81
N ASP A 46 4.97 -0.91 4.20
CA ASP A 46 6.17 -0.10 3.90
C ASP A 46 7.01 -0.65 2.74
N GLN A 47 6.57 -1.76 2.16
CA GLN A 47 7.15 -2.40 0.97
C GLN A 47 6.24 -2.26 -0.25
N LEU A 48 5.48 -1.18 -0.33
CA LEU A 48 4.57 -0.95 -1.46
C LEU A 48 5.33 -0.74 -2.77
N ARG A 49 4.80 -1.34 -3.83
CA ARG A 49 5.30 -1.22 -5.21
C ARG A 49 4.16 -0.97 -6.16
N CYS A 50 4.33 -0.02 -7.07
CA CYS A 50 3.34 0.26 -8.09
C CYS A 50 3.51 -0.70 -9.27
N ILE A 51 2.44 -1.37 -9.71
CA ILE A 51 2.51 -2.28 -10.87
C ILE A 51 2.47 -1.53 -12.22
N SER A 52 2.11 -0.25 -12.23
CA SER A 52 2.03 0.54 -13.47
C SER A 52 3.35 1.17 -13.88
N CYS A 53 4.10 1.71 -12.93
CA CYS A 53 5.41 2.32 -13.19
C CYS A 53 6.57 1.48 -12.67
N ASP A 54 6.31 0.39 -11.92
CA ASP A 54 7.32 -0.51 -11.37
C ASP A 54 8.21 0.10 -10.25
N PHE A 55 7.92 1.35 -9.87
CA PHE A 55 8.60 2.05 -8.77
C PHE A 55 8.11 1.59 -7.40
N ARG A 56 9.01 1.64 -6.42
CA ARG A 56 8.65 1.61 -5.00
C ARG A 56 7.80 2.85 -4.66
N VAL A 57 6.76 2.65 -3.88
CA VAL A 57 5.96 3.75 -3.34
C VAL A 57 6.72 4.36 -2.16
N LEU A 58 7.03 5.65 -2.24
CA LEU A 58 7.65 6.40 -1.17
C LEU A 58 6.58 6.87 -0.18
N MET A 59 6.94 6.88 1.10
CA MET A 59 6.08 7.33 2.20
C MET A 59 6.73 8.53 2.90
N PHE A 60 5.90 9.50 3.28
CA PHE A 60 6.30 10.70 4.01
C PHE A 60 5.35 10.89 5.20
N ASP A 61 5.88 10.70 6.41
CA ASP A 61 5.12 10.89 7.65
C ASP A 61 4.81 12.36 7.93
N ASP A 62 3.70 12.58 8.63
CA ASP A 62 3.18 13.89 9.03
C ASP A 62 3.16 14.90 7.89
N SER A 63 2.77 14.40 6.72
CA SER A 63 2.80 15.15 5.47
C SER A 63 1.58 14.81 4.61
N GLU A 64 1.14 15.78 3.81
CA GLU A 64 0.15 15.61 2.75
C GLU A 64 0.66 16.23 1.45
N TRP A 65 0.18 15.73 0.31
CA TRP A 65 0.44 16.36 -0.98
C TRP A 65 -0.29 17.70 -1.09
N ASP A 66 0.42 18.72 -1.54
CA ASP A 66 -0.18 19.99 -1.90
C ASP A 66 -1.14 19.83 -3.10
N ALA A 67 -2.18 20.65 -3.16
CA ALA A 67 -3.16 20.62 -4.25
C ALA A 67 -2.55 20.94 -5.63
N SER A 68 -1.41 21.63 -5.67
CA SER A 68 -0.65 21.89 -6.90
C SER A 68 0.32 20.75 -7.29
N CYS A 69 0.28 19.61 -6.58
CA CYS A 69 1.00 18.42 -7.01
C CYS A 69 0.27 17.82 -8.22
N ASP A 70 1.02 17.58 -9.29
CA ASP A 70 0.50 17.05 -10.54
C ASP A 70 1.32 15.86 -11.04
N TYR A 71 0.79 15.23 -12.09
CA TYR A 71 1.40 14.07 -12.72
C TYR A 71 2.82 14.34 -13.25
N LEU A 72 3.05 15.50 -13.90
CA LEU A 72 4.33 15.81 -14.52
C LEU A 72 5.42 16.03 -13.46
N PHE A 73 5.07 16.66 -12.35
CA PHE A 73 5.97 16.83 -11.22
C PHE A 73 6.48 15.49 -10.70
N LEU A 74 5.59 14.53 -10.42
CA LEU A 74 6.00 13.21 -9.94
C LEU A 74 6.78 12.44 -11.01
N ARG A 75 6.35 12.51 -12.27
CA ARG A 75 7.03 11.84 -13.38
C ARG A 75 8.51 12.25 -13.48
N ASN A 76 8.77 13.55 -13.32
CA ASN A 76 10.10 14.12 -13.51
C ASN A 76 10.99 14.04 -12.26
N ASN A 77 10.40 13.91 -11.06
CA ASN A 77 11.15 13.99 -9.81
C ASN A 77 11.23 12.66 -9.03
N MET A 78 10.46 11.63 -9.37
CA MET A 78 10.56 10.33 -8.70
C MET A 78 11.88 9.62 -9.07
N PRO A 79 12.63 9.01 -8.13
CA PRO A 79 12.35 8.80 -6.71
C PRO A 79 13.05 9.80 -5.76
N ASP A 80 13.40 11.00 -6.22
CA ASP A 80 14.16 11.99 -5.46
C ASP A 80 13.32 12.61 -4.33
N ARG A 81 13.49 12.08 -3.12
CA ARG A 81 12.79 12.55 -1.90
C ARG A 81 13.02 14.02 -1.60
N HIS A 82 14.17 14.59 -1.97
CA HIS A 82 14.47 15.99 -1.72
C HIS A 82 13.61 16.88 -2.63
N LYS A 83 13.57 16.58 -3.93
CA LYS A 83 12.73 17.32 -4.88
C LYS A 83 11.25 17.17 -4.56
N LEU A 84 10.79 15.97 -4.21
CA LEU A 84 9.38 15.69 -3.89
C LEU A 84 8.87 16.49 -2.68
N ARG A 85 9.74 16.78 -1.70
CA ARG A 85 9.37 17.61 -0.53
C ARG A 85 8.92 19.02 -0.89
N ALA A 86 9.26 19.53 -2.08
CA ALA A 86 8.79 20.84 -2.53
C ALA A 86 7.27 20.93 -2.70
N LYS A 87 6.58 19.78 -2.85
CA LYS A 87 5.11 19.69 -3.00
C LYS A 87 4.43 18.99 -1.82
N LEU A 88 5.13 18.87 -0.69
CA LEU A 88 4.56 18.33 0.55
C LEU A 88 4.25 19.46 1.54
N LYS A 89 3.11 19.36 2.21
CA LYS A 89 2.72 20.21 3.35
C LYS A 89 2.84 19.40 4.63
N LYS A 90 3.38 20.01 5.70
CA LYS A 90 3.40 19.39 7.02
C LYS A 90 1.97 19.27 7.55
N ARG A 91 1.55 18.06 7.90
CA ARG A 91 0.24 17.81 8.52
C ARG A 91 0.31 16.57 9.42
N LYS A 92 0.30 16.81 10.74
CA LYS A 92 0.40 15.74 11.73
C LYS A 92 -0.72 14.73 11.57
N GLY A 93 -0.39 13.45 11.72
CA GLY A 93 -1.33 12.33 11.61
C GLY A 93 -1.57 11.86 10.17
N LEU A 94 -1.27 12.67 9.15
CA LEU A 94 -1.34 12.25 7.76
C LEU A 94 -0.03 11.61 7.31
N ARG A 95 -0.14 10.75 6.31
CA ARG A 95 1.00 10.20 5.59
C ARG A 95 0.75 10.34 4.09
N ALA A 96 1.72 10.92 3.40
CA ALA A 96 1.71 11.05 1.96
C ALA A 96 2.45 9.87 1.32
N TYR A 97 1.88 9.36 0.23
CA TYR A 97 2.36 8.24 -0.55
C TYR A 97 2.52 8.67 -2.00
N ALA A 98 3.56 8.24 -2.69
CA ALA A 98 3.62 8.38 -4.15
C ALA A 98 4.45 7.29 -4.81
N CYS A 99 4.12 7.00 -6.06
CA CYS A 99 5.01 6.44 -7.07
C CYS A 99 5.20 7.47 -8.19
N GLN A 100 5.82 7.08 -9.31
CA GLN A 100 6.04 8.01 -10.43
C GLN A 100 4.72 8.44 -11.11
N CYS A 101 3.67 7.61 -11.04
CA CYS A 101 2.43 7.82 -11.80
C CYS A 101 1.20 8.13 -10.94
N ASN A 102 1.27 8.01 -9.62
CA ASN A 102 0.14 8.21 -8.73
C ASN A 102 0.59 8.65 -7.33
N TRP A 103 -0.26 9.36 -6.61
CA TRP A 103 -0.02 9.86 -5.27
C TRP A 103 -1.30 9.90 -4.45
N PHE A 104 -1.15 9.78 -3.14
CA PHE A 104 -2.28 9.75 -2.21
C PHE A 104 -1.85 10.20 -0.83
N SER A 105 -2.77 10.73 -0.03
CA SER A 105 -2.53 11.02 1.39
C SER A 105 -3.65 10.42 2.23
N SER A 106 -3.33 9.80 3.36
CA SER A 106 -4.33 9.27 4.29
C SER A 106 -4.01 9.65 5.72
N SER A 107 -5.04 9.84 6.54
CA SER A 107 -4.96 9.92 8.00
C SER A 107 -5.33 8.59 8.68
N GLU A 108 -6.16 7.78 8.03
CA GLU A 108 -6.74 6.56 8.62
C GLU A 108 -6.26 5.30 7.89
N ALA A 109 -6.22 4.19 8.63
CA ALA A 109 -5.91 2.89 8.03
C ALA A 109 -7.05 2.45 7.11
N MET A 110 -6.73 2.18 5.85
CA MET A 110 -7.67 1.72 4.84
C MET A 110 -7.08 0.57 4.02
N ASP A 111 -7.96 -0.29 3.52
CA ASP A 111 -7.59 -1.36 2.60
C ASP A 111 -7.34 -0.77 1.21
N LEU A 112 -6.23 -1.14 0.56
CA LEU A 112 -5.93 -0.68 -0.79
C LEU A 112 -6.98 -1.12 -1.81
N ARG A 113 -7.76 -2.17 -1.53
CA ARG A 113 -8.89 -2.60 -2.35
C ARG A 113 -9.97 -1.52 -2.48
N ASP A 114 -10.07 -0.62 -1.50
CA ASP A 114 -10.99 0.51 -1.51
C ASP A 114 -10.49 1.68 -2.39
N GLN A 115 -9.27 1.58 -2.94
CA GLN A 115 -8.65 2.60 -3.81
C GLN A 115 -8.08 1.94 -5.08
N PRO A 116 -8.93 1.44 -5.99
CA PRO A 116 -8.50 0.65 -7.16
C PRO A 116 -7.62 1.43 -8.16
N GLN A 117 -7.66 2.76 -8.14
CA GLN A 117 -6.76 3.60 -8.93
C GLN A 117 -5.30 3.53 -8.45
N LEU A 118 -5.10 3.22 -7.16
CA LEU A 118 -3.79 2.96 -6.59
C LEU A 118 -3.42 1.51 -6.90
N ARG A 119 -2.85 1.31 -8.09
CA ARG A 119 -2.32 0.02 -8.55
C ARG A 119 -1.03 -0.33 -7.79
N TRP A 120 -1.11 -0.39 -6.47
CA TRP A 120 -0.01 -0.65 -5.54
C TRP A 120 -0.22 -2.01 -4.87
N VAL A 121 0.86 -2.75 -4.72
CA VAL A 121 0.88 -4.08 -4.10
C VAL A 121 2.00 -4.19 -3.08
N CYS A 122 1.93 -5.16 -2.18
CA CYS A 122 3.06 -5.48 -1.30
C CYS A 122 4.18 -6.16 -2.12
N GLY A 123 5.36 -5.53 -2.15
CA GLY A 123 6.56 -5.99 -2.86
C GLY A 123 7.42 -7.01 -2.10
N LYS A 124 6.90 -7.59 -1.00
CA LYS A 124 7.57 -8.51 -0.06
C LYS A 124 8.39 -7.79 1.02
N HIS A 125 8.15 -8.16 2.28
CA HIS A 125 8.95 -7.79 3.46
C HIS A 125 10.13 -8.75 3.61
N LYS A 126 11.23 -8.25 4.19
CA LYS A 126 12.33 -9.12 4.60
C LYS A 126 11.95 -9.79 5.92
N ASP A 127 12.30 -11.06 6.06
CA ASP A 127 12.12 -11.83 7.29
C ASP A 127 13.05 -11.34 8.40
#